data_AF-A0A1X9QA24-F1
#
_entry.id   AF-A0A1X9QA24-F1
#
_cell.length_a   1.000
_cell.length_b   1.000
_cell.length_c   1.000
_cell.angle_alpha   90.00
_cell.angle_beta   90.00
_cell.angle_gamma   90.00
#
_symmetry.space_group_name_H-M   'P 1'
#
loop_
_entity.id
_entity.type
_entity.pdbx_description
1 polymer ?
#
loop_
_entity_poly.entity_id
_entity_poly.type
_entity_poly.pdbx_seq_one_letter_code
_entity_poly.pdbx_strand_id
1 'polypeptide(L)' 'MQPATPEQLQSIIHDAPCAGEAFRMALQTNTVTSSATLTFGDAKKMASECKDKEEIKAVREKQLNALNDMSK' A
#
# COMPACT_ATOMS: atom_id res chain seq x y z
N MET A 1 1.97 -18.36 11.11
CA MET A 1 2.62 -17.05 10.83
C MET A 1 2.28 -16.11 11.98
N GLN A 2 3.20 -15.24 12.39
CA GLN A 2 2.97 -14.33 13.52
C GLN A 2 2.27 -13.05 13.03
N PRO A 3 1.20 -12.60 13.72
CA PRO A 3 0.59 -11.28 13.51
C PRO A 3 1.63 -10.16 13.50
N ALA A 4 1.42 -9.15 12.65
CA ALA A 4 2.14 -7.89 12.78
C ALA A 4 1.70 -7.17 14.05
N THR A 5 2.65 -6.63 14.82
CA THR A 5 2.31 -5.76 15.94
C THR A 5 1.90 -4.36 15.44
N PRO A 6 1.13 -3.59 16.23
CA PRO A 6 0.79 -2.22 15.87
C PRO A 6 2.01 -1.37 15.53
N GLU A 7 3.10 -1.50 16.29
CA GLU A 7 4.35 -0.75 16.09
C GLU A 7 5.02 -1.12 14.77
N GLN A 8 5.00 -2.41 14.39
CA GLN A 8 5.51 -2.86 13.11
C GLN A 8 4.71 -2.30 11.94
N LEU A 9 3.37 -2.30 12.06
CA LEU A 9 2.50 -1.70 11.05
C LEU A 9 2.72 -0.20 10.95
N GLN A 10 2.91 0.48 12.09
CA GLN A 10 3.16 1.91 12.14
C GLN A 10 4.50 2.29 11.52
N SER A 11 5.55 1.49 11.76
CA SER A 11 6.85 1.64 11.09
C SER A 11 6.71 1.47 9.57
N ILE A 12 5.91 0.50 9.11
CA ILE A 12 5.70 0.32 7.67
C ILE A 12 4.88 1.47 7.08
N ILE A 13 3.85 1.98 7.78
CA ILE A 13 3.07 3.13 7.32
C ILE A 13 3.92 4.40 7.26
N HIS A 14 4.83 4.59 8.21
CA HIS A 14 5.78 5.71 8.18
C HIS A 14 6.61 5.69 6.89
N ASP A 15 7.13 4.51 6.51
CA ASP A 15 7.97 4.35 5.32
C ASP A 15 7.16 4.25 4.01
N ALA A 16 5.90 3.84 4.10
CA ALA A 16 4.98 3.64 2.98
C ALA A 16 3.57 4.16 3.35
N PRO A 17 3.35 5.49 3.38
CA PRO A 17 2.08 6.06 3.83
C PRO A 17 0.86 5.53 3.06
N CYS A 18 1.05 5.22 1.78
CA CYS A 18 0.02 4.69 0.91
C CYS A 18 -0.48 3.28 1.34
N ALA A 19 0.28 2.53 2.15
CA ALA A 19 -0.09 1.21 2.65
C ALA A 19 -1.14 1.28 3.78
N GLY A 20 -1.32 2.45 4.41
CA GLY A 20 -2.17 2.60 5.59
C GLY A 20 -3.64 2.27 5.33
N GLU A 21 -4.18 2.63 4.17
CA GLU A 21 -5.56 2.28 3.81
C GLU A 21 -5.72 0.77 3.59
N ALA A 22 -4.75 0.16 2.92
CA ALA A 22 -4.75 -1.27 2.64
C ALA A 22 -4.68 -2.10 3.94
N PHE A 23 -3.87 -1.67 4.92
CA PHE A 23 -3.85 -2.28 6.26
C PHE A 23 -5.19 -2.15 6.96
N ARG A 24 -5.81 -0.97 6.89
CA ARG A 24 -7.13 -0.72 7.47
C ARG A 24 -8.19 -1.66 6.89
N MET A 25 -8.23 -1.82 5.57
CA MET A 25 -9.16 -2.73 4.90
C MET A 25 -8.91 -4.18 5.30
N ALA A 26 -7.65 -4.62 5.28
CA ALA A 26 -7.27 -5.98 5.67
C ALA A 26 -7.61 -6.30 7.13
N LEU A 27 -7.50 -5.32 8.03
CA LEU A 27 -7.89 -5.48 9.43
C LEU A 27 -9.42 -5.43 9.62
N GLN A 28 -10.16 -4.70 8.78
CA GLN A 28 -11.62 -4.57 8.85
C GLN A 28 -12.39 -5.77 8.26
N THR A 29 -11.87 -6.41 7.21
CA THR A 29 -12.49 -7.59 6.57
C THR A 29 -12.45 -8.85 7.44
N ASN A 30 -11.72 -8.83 8.55
CA ASN A 30 -11.65 -9.93 9.53
C ASN A 30 -12.89 -10.08 10.43
N THR A 31 -13.97 -9.33 10.20
CA THR A 31 -15.13 -9.29 11.11
C THR A 31 -16.23 -10.32 10.83
N VAL A 32 -16.18 -11.07 9.72
CA VAL A 32 -17.33 -11.95 9.35
C VAL A 32 -17.03 -13.46 9.35
N THR A 33 -15.84 -13.96 8.98
CA THR A 33 -15.64 -15.44 8.94
C THR A 33 -14.21 -15.97 8.97
N SER A 34 -13.16 -15.16 8.93
CA SER A 34 -11.78 -15.67 8.94
C SER A 34 -10.89 -14.79 9.80
N SER A 35 -10.23 -15.41 10.76
CA SER A 35 -9.19 -14.86 11.65
C SER A 35 -7.85 -14.65 10.91
N ALA A 36 -7.89 -14.07 9.71
CA ALA A 36 -6.71 -13.78 8.92
C ALA A 36 -6.00 -12.53 9.47
N THR A 37 -5.27 -12.73 10.56
CA THR A 37 -4.49 -11.64 11.16
C THR A 37 -3.42 -11.20 10.18
N LEU A 38 -3.37 -9.90 9.86
CA LEU A 38 -2.37 -9.33 8.96
C LEU A 38 -0.98 -9.67 9.51
N THR A 39 -0.24 -10.52 8.81
CA THR A 39 1.10 -10.91 9.23
C THR A 39 2.10 -9.82 8.86
N PHE A 40 3.24 -9.78 9.53
CA PHE A 40 4.28 -8.80 9.20
C PHE A 40 4.79 -8.97 7.76
N GLY A 41 4.82 -10.20 7.25
CA GLY A 41 5.19 -10.48 5.85
C GLY A 41 4.17 -9.91 4.86
N ASP A 42 2.88 -10.12 5.11
CA ASP A 42 1.81 -9.60 4.27
C ASP A 42 1.78 -8.07 4.30
N ALA A 43 1.95 -7.47 5.48
CA ALA A 43 2.03 -6.01 5.62
C ALA A 43 3.19 -5.42 4.81
N LYS A 44 4.37 -6.05 4.85
CA LYS A 44 5.51 -5.65 4.02
C LYS A 44 5.22 -5.78 2.52
N LYS A 45 4.61 -6.89 2.10
CA LYS A 45 4.25 -7.12 0.70
C LYS A 45 3.28 -6.05 0.18
N MET A 46 2.22 -5.78 0.95
CA MET A 46 1.25 -4.74 0.62
C MET A 46 1.88 -3.33 0.55
N ALA A 47 2.84 -3.04 1.42
CA ALA A 47 3.58 -1.78 1.38
C ALA A 47 4.49 -1.63 0.16
N SER A 48 5.19 -2.70 -0.24
CA SER A 48 6.00 -2.69 -1.47
C SER A 48 5.14 -2.50 -2.71
N GLU A 49 4.06 -3.27 -2.85
CA GLU A 49 3.12 -3.13 -3.98
C GLU A 49 2.53 -1.72 -4.08
N CYS A 50 2.36 -1.07 -2.93
CA CYS A 50 1.87 0.29 -2.87
C CYS A 50 2.89 1.31 -3.40
N LYS A 51 4.17 1.18 -3.00
CA LYS A 51 5.26 2.02 -3.53
C LYS A 51 5.43 1.86 -5.04
N ASP A 52 5.37 0.62 -5.53
CA ASP A 52 5.50 0.34 -6.95
C ASP A 52 4.38 1.02 -7.75
N LYS A 53 3.14 1.03 -7.23
CA LYS A 53 2.01 1.71 -7.85
C LYS A 53 2.17 3.24 -7.89
N GLU A 54 2.68 3.84 -6.81
CA GLU A 54 2.95 5.29 -6.75
C GLU A 54 4.02 5.70 -7.78
N GLU A 55 5.09 4.90 -7.93
CA GLU A 55 6.14 5.16 -8.92
C GLU A 55 5.59 5.04 -10.35
N ILE A 56 4.81 4.00 -10.64
CA ILE A 56 4.16 3.83 -11.95
C ILE A 56 3.20 4.98 -12.23
N LYS A 57 2.42 5.43 -11.23
CA LYS A 57 1.52 6.58 -11.37
C LYS A 57 2.29 7.86 -11.68
N ALA A 58 3.40 8.12 -10.97
CA ALA A 58 4.24 9.29 -11.21
C ALA A 58 4.86 9.27 -12.62
N VAL A 59 5.33 8.11 -13.09
CA VAL A 59 5.83 7.96 -14.46
C VAL A 59 4.71 8.19 -15.49
N ARG A 60 3.52 7.62 -15.26
CA ARG A 60 2.37 7.79 -16.14
C ARG A 60 1.91 9.23 -16.22
N GLU A 61 1.86 9.95 -15.10
CA GLU A 61 1.52 11.38 -15.06
C GLU A 61 2.54 12.24 -15.82
N LYS A 62 3.84 11.96 -15.66
CA LYS A 62 4.88 12.63 -16.45
C LYS A 62 4.71 12.40 -17.95
N GLN A 63 4.42 11.16 -18.36
CA GLN A 63 4.16 10.85 -19.78
C GLN A 63 2.89 11.53 -20.30
N LEU A 64 1.81 11.54 -19.52
CA LEU A 64 0.58 12.22 -19.89
C LEU A 64 0.79 13.72 -20.08
N ASN A 65 1.50 14.36 -19.15
CA ASN A 65 1.81 15.79 -19.24
C ASN A 65 2.66 16.09 -20.47
N ALA A 66 3.68 15.27 -20.77
CA ALA A 66 4.50 15.45 -21.97
C ALA A 66 3.68 15.33 -23.27
N LEU A 67 2.76 14.37 -23.35
CA LEU A 67 1.86 14.24 -24.51
C LEU A 67 0.91 15.44 -24.65
N ASN A 68 0.42 15.97 -23.52
CA ASN A 68 -0.50 17.09 -23.52
C ASN A 68 0.19 18.42 -23.90
N ASP A 69 1.46 18.60 -23.50
CA ASP A 69 2.29 19.75 -23.89
C ASP A 69 2.65 19.72 -25.39
N MET A 70 2.82 18.54 -25.98
CA MET A 70 3.05 18.39 -27.43
C MET A 70 1.82 18.66 -28.30
N SER A 71 0.63 18.71 -27.70
CA SER A 71 -0.64 18.92 -28.40
C SER A 71 -1.14 20.38 -28.37
N LYS A 72 -0.35 21.31 -27.82
CA LYS A 72 -0.57 22.77 -27.83
C LYS A 72 0.28 23.46 -28.89
#